data_AF-A0A1I6R561-F1
#
_entry.id   AF-A0A1I6R561-F1
#
_cell.length_a   1.000
_cell.length_b   1.000
_cell.length_c   1.000
_cell.angle_alpha   90.00
_cell.angle_beta   90.00
_cell.angle_gamma   90.00
#
_symmetry.space_group_name_H-M   'P 1'
#
loop_
_entity.id
_entity.type
_entity.pdbx_description
1 polymer ?
#
loop_
_entity_poly.entity_id
_entity_poly.type
_entity_poly.pdbx_seq_one_letter_code
_entity_poly.pdbx_strand_id
1 'polypeptide(L)' 'MYEESGFIAYYFHWPHDDIMNMEHRERRRWCEEISRINRKLNDDSEKPNVFDVFKKR' A
#
# COMPACT_ATOMS: atom_id res chain seq x y z
N MET A 1 8.50 7.96 -0.51
CA MET A 1 9.26 6.75 -0.11
C MET A 1 8.84 6.24 1.26
N TYR A 2 8.84 7.05 2.32
CA TYR A 2 8.49 6.57 3.67
C TYR A 2 7.01 6.19 3.87
N GLU A 3 6.07 6.90 3.24
CA GLU A 3 4.63 6.59 3.38
C GLU A 3 4.28 5.20 2.81
N GLU A 4 4.77 4.86 1.60
CA GLU A 4 4.58 3.54 0.99
C GLU A 4 5.17 2.44 1.86
N SER A 5 6.36 2.69 2.41
CA SER A 5 7.06 1.71 3.24
C SER A 5 6.34 1.50 4.57
N GLY A 6 5.85 2.58 5.19
CA GLY A 6 5.06 2.51 6.42
C GLY A 6 3.72 1.79 6.23
N PHE A 7 3.07 1.96 5.08
CA PHE A 7 1.82 1.27 4.78
C PHE A 7 2.00 -0.22 4.57
N ILE A 8 3.02 -0.61 3.80
CA ILE A 8 3.35 -2.02 3.60
C ILE A 8 3.71 -2.64 4.95
N ALA A 9 4.54 -1.98 5.75
CA ALA A 9 4.90 -2.44 7.09
C ALA A 9 3.69 -2.58 8.01
N TYR A 10 2.74 -1.64 7.98
CA TYR A 10 1.55 -1.69 8.82
C TYR A 10 0.62 -2.88 8.50
N TYR A 11 0.45 -3.23 7.23
CA TYR A 11 -0.44 -4.32 6.83
C TYR A 11 0.25 -5.69 6.83
N PHE A 12 1.44 -5.79 6.25
CA PHE A 12 2.14 -7.08 6.11
C PHE A 12 3.18 -7.35 7.19
N HIS A 13 3.50 -6.36 8.03
CA HIS A 13 4.47 -6.51 9.11
C HIS A 13 5.85 -6.95 8.60
N TRP A 14 6.17 -6.59 7.35
CA TRP A 14 7.46 -6.87 6.77
C TRP A 14 8.55 -5.96 7.38
N PRO A 15 9.78 -6.48 7.52
CA PRO A 15 10.91 -5.68 7.99
C PRO A 15 11.11 -4.43 7.13
N HIS A 16 11.48 -3.33 7.78
CA HIS A 16 11.73 -2.06 7.09
C HIS A 16 12.76 -2.21 5.96
N ASP A 17 13.85 -2.92 6.25
CA ASP A 17 14.94 -3.11 5.30
C ASP A 17 14.50 -3.86 4.04
N ASP A 18 13.64 -4.87 4.18
CA ASP A 18 13.10 -5.62 3.05
C ASP A 18 12.25 -4.73 2.13
N ILE A 19 11.43 -3.86 2.73
CA ILE A 19 10.58 -2.92 1.98
C ILE A 19 11.44 -1.84 1.30
N MET A 20 12.50 -1.40 1.97
CA MET A 20 13.43 -0.41 1.42
C MET A 20 14.26 -0.98 0.26
N ASN A 21 14.56 -2.27 0.28
CA ASN A 21 15.24 -2.98 -0.81
C ASN A 21 14.37 -3.19 -2.06
N MET A 22 13.05 -3.00 -1.98
CA MET A 22 12.17 -3.10 -3.13
C MET A 22 12.34 -1.92 -4.09
N GLU A 23 12.13 -2.18 -5.37
CA GLU A 23 11.98 -1.11 -6.36
C GLU A 23 10.75 -0.26 -6.04
N HIS A 24 10.79 1.04 -6.35
CA HIS A 24 9.65 1.92 -6.08
C HIS A 24 8.36 1.43 -6.77
N ARG A 25 8.47 0.87 -7.98
CA ARG A 25 7.34 0.27 -8.70
C ARG A 25 6.74 -0.93 -7.96
N GLU A 26 7.58 -1.72 -7.33
CA GLU A 26 7.14 -2.89 -6.57
C GLU A 26 6.40 -2.46 -5.31
N ARG A 27 6.92 -1.47 -4.56
CA ARG A 27 6.20 -0.89 -3.41
C ARG A 27 4.83 -0.34 -3.81
N ARG A 28 4.73 0.38 -4.93
CA ARG A 28 3.46 0.89 -5.47
C ARG A 28 2.47 -0.23 -5.74
N ARG A 29 2.91 -1.30 -6.40
CA ARG A 29 2.08 -2.48 -6.68
C ARG A 29 1.56 -3.11 -5.39
N TRP A 30 2.40 -3.28 -4.39
CA TRP A 30 1.96 -3.82 -3.10
C TRP A 30 0.93 -2.92 -2.41
N CYS A 31 1.09 -1.61 -2.46
CA CYS A 31 0.09 -0.68 -1.92
C CYS A 31 -1.28 -0.85 -2.62
N GLU A 32 -1.29 -1.03 -3.94
CA GLU A 32 -2.52 -1.27 -4.71
C GLU A 32 -3.18 -2.61 -4.35
N GLU A 33 -2.39 -3.67 -4.21
CA GLU A 33 -2.87 -5.02 -3.84
C GLU A 33 -3.47 -5.05 -2.44
N ILE A 34 -2.77 -4.47 -1.44
CA ILE A 34 -3.26 -4.33 -0.06
C ILE A 34 -4.61 -3.62 -0.06
N SER A 35 -4.72 -2.53 -0.82
CA SER A 35 -5.94 -1.74 -0.91
C SER A 35 -7.07 -2.50 -1.60
N ARG A 36 -6.77 -3.29 -2.63
CA ARG A 36 -7.74 -4.17 -3.29
C ARG A 36 -8.26 -5.24 -2.33
N ILE A 37 -7.38 -5.88 -1.56
CA ILE A 37 -7.73 -6.89 -0.57
C ILE A 37 -8.60 -6.27 0.53
N ASN A 38 -8.19 -5.12 1.07
CA ASN A 38 -8.90 -4.45 2.14
C ASN A 38 -10.31 -3.99 1.72
N ARG A 39 -10.47 -3.49 0.49
CA ARG A 39 -11.80 -3.16 -0.06
C ARG A 39 -12.68 -4.40 -0.21
N LYS A 40 -12.11 -5.52 -0.70
CA LYS A 40 -12.85 -6.78 -0.85
C LYS A 40 -13.28 -7.37 0.50
N LEU A 41 -12.43 -7.27 1.52
CA LEU A 41 -12.71 -7.83 2.84
C LEU A 41 -13.76 -7.03 3.63
N ASN A 42 -13.77 -5.71 3.48
CA ASN A 42 -14.68 -4.86 4.25
C ASN A 42 -16.04 -4.61 3.56
N ASP A 43 -16.23 -5.08 2.31
CA ASP A 43 -17.38 -4.76 1.43
C ASP A 43 -17.65 -3.23 1.30
N ASP A 44 -16.66 -2.43 1.73
CA ASP A 44 -16.76 -1.00 1.99
C ASP A 44 -16.19 -0.28 0.77
N SER A 45 -16.99 -0.25 -0.29
CA SER A 45 -16.65 0.40 -1.56
C SER A 45 -16.43 1.92 -1.44
N GLU A 46 -16.85 2.52 -0.33
CA GLU A 46 -16.89 3.98 -0.15
C GLU A 46 -15.68 4.58 0.58
N LYS A 47 -14.82 3.77 1.22
CA LYS A 47 -13.65 4.31 1.94
C LYS A 47 -12.51 4.61 0.97
N PRO A 48 -12.14 5.90 0.77
CA PRO A 48 -11.05 6.24 -0.11
C PRO A 48 -9.74 5.67 0.43
N ASN A 49 -9.00 5.00 -0.44
CA ASN A 49 -7.66 4.54 -0.11
C ASN A 49 -6.76 5.76 0.11
N VAL A 50 -6.11 5.82 1.26
CA VAL A 50 -5.16 6.88 1.60
C VAL A 50 -3.99 6.98 0.59
N PHE A 51 -3.72 5.93 -0.19
CA PHE A 51 -2.74 5.92 -1.29
C PHE A 51 -3.29 6.34 -2.66
N ASP A 52 -4.61 6.42 -2.85
CA ASP A 52 -5.19 6.86 -4.14
C ASP A 52 -4.98 8.38 -4.38
N VAL A 53 -4.52 9.13 -3.37
CA VAL A 53 -4.11 10.54 -3.51
C VAL A 53 -3.00 10.71 -4.57
N PHE A 54 -2.20 9.67 -4.80
CA PHE A 54 -1.09 9.68 -5.76
C PHE A 54 -1.44 9.18 -7.16
N LYS A 55 -2.72 8.87 -7.47
CA LYS A 55 -3.15 8.51 -8.83
C LYS A 55 -3.40 9.72 -9.75
N LYS A 56 -3.21 10.95 -9.25
CA LYS A 56 -3.60 12.20 -9.92
C LYS A 56 -2.46 12.94 -10.67
N ARG A 57 -1.36 12.26 -10.99
CA ARG A 57 -0.27 12.83 -11.81
C ARG A 57 0.05 11.94 -12.99
#